data_AF-A0A9X2KM44-F1
#
_entry.id   AF-A0A9X2KM44-F1
#
_cell.length_a   1.000
_cell.length_b   1.000
_cell.length_c   1.000
_cell.angle_alpha   90.00
_cell.angle_beta   90.00
_cell.angle_gamma   90.00
#
_symmetry.space_group_name_H-M   'P 1'
#
loop_
_entity.id
_entity.type
_entity.pdbx_description
1 polymer ?
#
loop_
_entity_poly.entity_id
_entity_poly.type
_entity_poly.pdbx_seq_one_letter_code
_entity_poly.pdbx_strand_id
1 'polypeptide(L)'
;MDALRSPGGCPWDGEQTHRSLVRYLIEESYEVVEAIEEPGGVDRALLREELGDVLLQVVFHARIAEEVPAASGGFDVAEVVEELNAKLVRRHPHVFVDAAPAAPADATSAASTPGPPPPCPPTPPRTRRRRGRPPDRRAAPREPDPALGRDQAGGEAGALGPFEGVPPASPPWRWPRRP
;
A
#
# COMPACT_ATOMS: atom_id res chain seq x y z
N MET A 1 14.50 -2.64 9.95
CA MET A 1 13.32 -2.65 10.84
C MET A 1 13.54 -3.49 12.09
N ASP A 2 14.34 -4.55 12.03
CA ASP A 2 14.60 -5.44 13.16
C ASP A 2 15.10 -4.71 14.40
N ALA A 3 16.12 -3.86 14.26
CA ALA A 3 16.63 -3.07 15.39
C ALA A 3 15.59 -2.13 16.01
N LEU A 4 14.67 -1.59 15.19
CA LEU A 4 13.64 -0.65 15.66
C LEU A 4 12.51 -1.36 16.42
N ARG A 5 12.10 -2.56 16.00
CA ARG A 5 10.98 -3.30 16.61
C ARG A 5 11.39 -4.38 17.62
N SER A 6 12.67 -4.73 17.71
CA SER A 6 13.16 -5.73 18.67
C SER A 6 13.17 -5.18 20.11
N PRO A 7 13.24 -6.04 21.14
CA PRO A 7 13.44 -5.59 22.52
C PRO A 7 14.66 -4.66 22.63
N GLY A 8 14.48 -3.50 23.24
CA GLY A 8 15.50 -2.44 23.31
C GLY A 8 15.52 -1.48 22.11
N GLY A 9 14.63 -1.68 21.12
CA GLY A 9 14.38 -0.76 20.02
C GLY A 9 13.49 0.43 20.41
N CYS A 10 12.88 1.05 19.40
CA CYS A 10 11.98 2.18 19.58
C CYS A 10 10.63 1.70 20.14
N PRO A 11 10.16 2.23 21.30
CA PRO A 11 8.89 1.81 21.89
C PRO A 11 7.70 2.03 20.96
N TRP A 12 7.65 3.18 20.28
CA TRP A 12 6.58 3.49 19.36
C TRP A 12 6.55 2.51 18.18
N ASP A 13 7.72 2.19 17.62
CA ASP A 13 7.79 1.23 16.51
C ASP A 13 7.33 -0.15 16.94
N GLY A 14 7.73 -0.63 18.13
CA GLY A 14 7.34 -1.94 18.65
C GLY A 14 5.83 -2.11 18.87
N GLU A 15 5.14 -1.03 19.26
CA GLU A 15 3.69 -1.04 19.52
C GLU A 15 2.83 -1.03 18.25
N GLN A 16 3.41 -0.76 17.08
CA GLN A 16 2.63 -0.66 15.84
C GLN A 16 2.05 -2.01 15.40
N THR A 17 0.85 -1.93 14.83
CA THR A 17 0.11 -3.05 14.22
C THR A 17 -0.22 -2.71 12.77
N HIS A 18 -0.60 -3.71 11.96
CA HIS A 18 -1.09 -3.43 10.60
C HIS A 18 -2.22 -2.40 10.59
N ARG A 19 -3.08 -2.39 11.61
CA ARG A 19 -4.23 -1.48 11.67
C ARG A 19 -3.82 -0.06 12.05
N SER A 20 -2.88 0.13 12.98
CA SER A 20 -2.44 1.48 13.37
C SER A 20 -1.71 2.18 12.24
N LEU A 21 -1.00 1.42 11.39
CA LEU A 21 -0.22 1.96 10.27
C LEU A 21 -1.02 2.34 9.02
N VAL A 22 -2.29 1.91 8.91
CA VAL A 22 -3.12 2.20 7.71
C VAL A 22 -3.23 3.70 7.44
N ARG A 23 -3.30 4.51 8.50
CA ARG A 23 -3.41 5.97 8.37
C ARG A 23 -2.18 6.54 7.65
N TYR A 24 -0.98 6.20 8.14
CA TYR A 24 0.28 6.68 7.57
C TYR A 24 0.44 6.22 6.12
N LEU A 25 0.18 4.95 5.81
CA LEU A 25 0.22 4.47 4.42
C LEU A 25 -0.69 5.26 3.47
N ILE A 26 -1.86 5.71 3.95
CA ILE A 26 -2.77 6.54 3.15
C ILE A 26 -2.22 7.96 3.00
N GLU A 27 -1.69 8.54 4.08
CA GLU A 27 -1.05 9.86 4.08
C GLU A 27 0.13 9.89 3.09
N GLU A 28 1.11 8.98 3.19
CA GLU A 28 2.27 8.96 2.26
C GLU A 28 1.84 8.71 0.80
N SER A 29 0.77 7.93 0.59
CA SER A 29 0.22 7.72 -0.75
C SER A 29 -0.35 9.01 -1.34
N TYR A 30 -0.90 9.90 -0.52
CA TYR A 30 -1.36 11.22 -0.97
C TYR A 30 -0.19 12.16 -1.20
N GLU A 31 0.84 12.13 -0.38
CA GLU A 31 2.03 12.96 -0.56
C GLU A 31 2.78 12.58 -1.86
N VAL A 32 2.83 11.29 -2.22
CA VAL A 32 3.27 10.84 -3.57
C VAL A 32 2.42 11.47 -4.68
N VAL A 33 1.09 11.56 -4.50
CA VAL A 33 0.20 12.15 -5.51
C VAL A 33 0.46 13.65 -5.63
N GLU A 34 0.61 14.35 -4.50
CA GLU A 34 0.94 15.78 -4.46
C GLU A 34 2.26 16.06 -5.21
N ALA A 35 3.30 15.26 -4.98
CA ALA A 35 4.57 15.38 -5.68
C ALA A 35 4.46 15.20 -7.21
N ILE A 36 3.51 14.38 -7.67
CA ILE A 36 3.26 14.14 -9.10
C ILE A 36 2.43 15.26 -9.72
N GLU A 37 1.45 15.78 -8.98
CA GLU A 37 0.44 16.74 -9.44
C GLU A 37 0.85 18.21 -9.22
N GLU A 38 2.06 18.46 -8.74
CA GLU A 38 2.61 19.80 -8.51
C GLU A 38 2.41 20.71 -9.76
N PRO A 39 1.87 21.94 -9.61
CA PRO A 39 1.56 22.86 -10.73
C PRO A 39 2.72 23.27 -11.66
N GLY A 40 3.96 22.90 -11.35
CA GLY A 40 5.15 23.06 -12.20
C GLY A 40 5.60 21.80 -12.93
N GLY A 41 4.86 20.70 -12.79
CA GLY A 41 5.30 19.35 -13.15
C GLY A 41 5.93 18.63 -11.95
N VAL A 42 6.22 17.33 -12.13
CA VAL A 42 6.65 16.43 -11.06
C VAL A 42 7.79 17.00 -10.22
N ASP A 43 7.54 17.20 -8.93
CA ASP A 43 8.59 17.45 -7.94
C ASP A 43 9.33 16.14 -7.67
N ARG A 44 10.51 15.99 -8.27
CA ARG A 44 11.32 14.77 -8.18
C ARG A 44 11.97 14.59 -6.81
N ALA A 45 12.20 15.67 -6.08
CA ALA A 45 12.82 15.60 -4.76
C ALA A 45 11.81 15.03 -3.78
N LEU A 46 10.62 15.65 -3.73
CA LEU A 46 9.51 15.20 -2.90
C LEU A 46 9.07 13.79 -3.31
N LEU A 47 8.88 13.52 -4.61
CA LEU A 47 8.48 12.18 -5.07
C LEU A 47 9.44 11.08 -4.60
N ARG A 48 10.75 11.35 -4.55
CA ARG A 48 11.73 10.36 -4.10
C ARG A 48 11.65 10.12 -2.59
N GLU A 49 11.36 11.16 -1.82
CA GLU A 49 11.13 11.08 -0.37
C GLU A 49 9.88 10.25 -0.09
N GLU A 50 8.75 10.62 -0.67
CA GLU A 50 7.46 9.96 -0.41
C GLU A 50 7.39 8.52 -0.94
N LEU A 51 8.05 8.21 -2.06
CA LEU A 51 8.20 6.82 -2.49
C LEU A 51 9.04 6.00 -1.50
N GLY A 52 9.99 6.65 -0.82
CA GLY A 52 10.73 6.08 0.29
C GLY A 52 9.83 5.76 1.47
N ASP A 53 8.91 6.66 1.83
CA ASP A 53 7.99 6.47 2.96
C ASP A 53 6.91 5.43 2.65
N VAL A 54 6.38 5.40 1.42
CA VAL A 54 5.53 4.29 0.97
C VAL A 54 6.28 2.95 1.03
N LEU A 55 7.56 2.91 0.62
CA LEU A 55 8.37 1.70 0.73
C LEU A 55 8.63 1.32 2.20
N LEU A 56 8.86 2.31 3.07
CA LEU A 56 8.99 2.10 4.52
C LEU A 56 7.75 1.41 5.07
N GLN A 57 6.55 1.86 4.71
CA GLN A 57 5.29 1.23 5.12
C GLN A 57 5.19 -0.24 4.65
N VAL A 58 5.64 -0.55 3.43
CA VAL A 58 5.71 -1.94 2.94
C VAL A 58 6.63 -2.80 3.80
N VAL A 59 7.83 -2.31 4.10
CA VAL A 59 8.80 -3.02 4.95
C VAL A 59 8.29 -3.16 6.38
N PHE A 60 7.62 -2.14 6.92
CA PHE A 60 7.05 -2.15 8.26
C PHE A 60 5.98 -3.24 8.38
N HIS A 61 5.04 -3.28 7.42
CA HIS A 61 4.02 -4.32 7.39
C HIS A 61 4.60 -5.72 7.20
N ALA A 62 5.60 -5.89 6.33
CA ALA A 62 6.29 -7.17 6.17
C ALA A 62 6.94 -7.61 7.49
N ARG A 63 7.58 -6.69 8.21
CA ARG A 63 8.19 -7.01 9.51
C ARG A 63 7.17 -7.45 10.56
N ILE A 64 6.01 -6.79 10.62
CA ILE A 64 4.90 -7.20 11.51
C ILE A 64 4.38 -8.60 11.12
N ALA A 65 4.29 -8.88 9.81
CA ALA A 65 3.83 -10.18 9.34
C ALA A 65 4.82 -11.31 9.67
N GLU A 66 6.12 -11.01 9.67
CA GLU A 66 7.19 -11.96 10.02
C GLU A 66 7.15 -12.39 11.50
N GLU A 67 6.54 -11.58 12.37
CA GLU A 67 6.32 -11.93 13.78
C GLU A 67 5.27 -13.06 13.96
N VAL A 68 4.48 -13.36 12.92
CA VAL A 68 3.53 -14.46 12.89
C VAL A 68 4.23 -15.74 12.40
N PRO A 69 3.99 -16.92 13.02
CA PRO A 69 4.55 -18.17 12.49
C PRO A 69 4.15 -18.43 11.03
N ALA A 70 5.07 -18.91 10.21
CA ALA A 70 4.83 -19.21 8.80
C ALA A 70 3.63 -20.16 8.59
N ALA A 71 3.43 -21.14 9.48
CA ALA A 71 2.28 -22.06 9.44
C ALA A 71 0.91 -21.36 9.63
N SER A 72 0.91 -20.15 10.20
CA SER A 72 -0.27 -19.30 10.39
C SER A 72 -0.37 -18.20 9.34
N GLY A 73 0.47 -18.23 8.31
CA GLY A 73 0.48 -17.26 7.20
C GLY A 73 1.32 -16.01 7.46
N GLY A 74 2.29 -16.06 8.38
CA GLY A 74 3.34 -15.04 8.43
C GLY A 74 4.20 -15.06 7.17
N PHE A 75 4.78 -13.91 6.84
CA PHE A 75 5.63 -13.72 5.67
C PHE A 75 6.62 -12.59 5.88
N ASP A 76 7.72 -12.59 5.14
CA ASP A 76 8.73 -11.53 5.17
C ASP A 76 8.70 -10.62 3.93
N VAL A 77 9.62 -9.65 3.87
CA VAL A 77 9.71 -8.72 2.73
C VAL A 77 10.21 -9.40 1.45
N ALA A 78 11.01 -10.47 1.57
CA ALA A 78 11.51 -11.20 0.41
C ALA A 78 10.36 -11.93 -0.30
N GLU A 79 9.45 -12.53 0.46
CA GLU A 79 8.23 -13.15 -0.09
C GLU A 79 7.32 -12.13 -0.79
N VAL A 80 7.18 -10.91 -0.25
CA VAL A 80 6.45 -9.81 -0.92
C VAL A 80 7.07 -9.46 -2.28
N VAL A 81 8.40 -9.38 -2.34
CA VAL A 81 9.15 -9.08 -3.57
C VAL A 81 9.05 -10.25 -4.56
N GLU A 82 9.13 -11.49 -4.10
CA GLU A 82 8.97 -12.68 -4.94
C GLU A 82 7.57 -12.74 -5.57
N GLU A 83 6.52 -12.51 -4.78
CA GLU A 83 5.15 -12.44 -5.28
C GLU A 83 4.96 -11.30 -6.30
N LEU A 84 5.63 -10.16 -6.10
CA LEU A 84 5.63 -9.06 -7.07
C LEU A 84 6.34 -9.47 -8.35
N ASN A 85 7.54 -10.06 -8.27
CA ASN A 85 8.31 -10.49 -9.43
C ASN A 85 7.55 -11.53 -10.26
N ALA A 86 7.04 -12.59 -9.62
CA ALA A 86 6.23 -13.62 -10.29
C ALA A 86 4.98 -13.01 -10.95
N LYS A 87 4.40 -11.96 -10.36
CA LYS A 87 3.27 -11.22 -10.90
C LYS A 87 3.66 -10.35 -12.10
N LEU A 88 4.85 -9.74 -12.10
CA LEU A 88 5.37 -8.98 -13.23
C LEU A 88 5.66 -9.89 -14.42
N VAL A 89 6.38 -11.01 -14.20
CA VAL A 89 6.69 -12.01 -15.24
C VAL A 89 5.41 -12.58 -15.85
N ARG A 90 4.46 -13.01 -15.02
CA ARG A 90 3.18 -13.57 -15.49
C ARG A 90 2.34 -12.57 -16.29
N ARG A 91 2.41 -11.27 -15.97
CA ARG A 91 1.61 -10.23 -16.66
C ARG A 91 2.26 -9.71 -17.93
N HIS A 92 3.57 -9.84 -18.07
CA HIS A 92 4.31 -9.33 -19.22
C HIS A 92 5.21 -10.42 -19.82
N PRO A 93 4.66 -11.57 -20.24
CA PRO A 93 5.49 -12.66 -20.77
C PRO A 93 6.34 -12.21 -21.97
N HIS A 94 5.84 -11.30 -22.81
CA HIS A 94 6.58 -10.75 -23.95
C HIS A 94 7.84 -9.95 -23.56
N VAL A 95 7.99 -9.47 -22.33
CA VAL A 95 9.20 -8.80 -21.85
C VAL A 95 10.25 -9.82 -21.39
N PHE A 96 9.82 -10.98 -20.89
CA PHE A 96 10.68 -11.91 -20.14
C PHE A 96 10.88 -13.29 -20.81
N VAL A 97 10.12 -13.63 -21.86
CA VAL A 97 10.21 -14.93 -22.56
C VAL A 97 11.39 -14.99 -23.54
N ASP A 98 11.84 -13.87 -24.10
CA ASP A 98 12.99 -13.84 -25.04
C ASP A 98 14.36 -13.69 -24.32
N ALA A 99 14.37 -13.60 -22.99
CA ALA A 99 15.59 -13.48 -22.18
C ALA A 99 16.07 -14.83 -21.62
N ALA A 100 15.77 -15.95 -22.30
CA ALA A 100 16.44 -17.22 -21.99
C ALA A 100 17.95 -17.04 -22.17
N PRO A 101 18.81 -17.54 -21.25
CA PRO A 101 20.25 -17.47 -21.45
C PRO A 101 20.56 -18.18 -22.75
N ALA A 102 21.20 -17.46 -23.68
CA ALA A 102 21.72 -18.07 -24.89
C ALA A 102 22.54 -19.30 -24.45
N ALA A 103 22.18 -20.47 -24.98
CA ALA A 103 23.05 -21.64 -24.92
C ALA A 103 24.46 -21.20 -25.36
N PRO A 104 25.55 -21.83 -24.86
CA PRO A 104 26.89 -21.46 -25.30
C PRO A 104 26.96 -21.66 -26.81
N ALA A 105 26.92 -20.55 -27.55
CA ALA A 105 26.89 -20.55 -28.99
C ALA A 105 28.31 -20.78 -29.47
N ASP A 106 28.55 -21.91 -30.14
CA ASP A 106 29.68 -22.02 -31.04
C ASP A 106 29.58 -20.87 -32.05
N ALA A 107 30.60 -20.00 -32.00
CA ALA A 107 30.66 -18.78 -32.77
C ALA A 107 30.83 -19.09 -34.25
N THR A 108 29.79 -18.89 -35.07
CA THR A 108 29.92 -18.19 -36.37
C THR A 108 28.53 -17.82 -36.91
N SER A 109 28.21 -16.52 -37.01
CA SER A 109 27.50 -15.92 -38.15
C SER A 109 27.09 -14.47 -37.84
N ALA A 110 27.22 -13.62 -38.86
CA ALA A 110 27.09 -12.17 -38.88
C ALA A 110 25.83 -11.59 -38.22
N ALA A 111 26.04 -10.46 -37.53
CA ALA A 111 25.01 -9.66 -36.90
C ALA A 111 24.10 -8.99 -37.93
N SER A 112 22.80 -9.33 -37.88
CA SER A 112 21.73 -8.49 -38.41
C SER A 112 21.10 -7.77 -37.21
N THR A 113 21.02 -6.44 -37.26
CA THR A 113 20.37 -5.64 -36.23
C THR A 113 18.89 -6.03 -36.13
N PRO A 114 18.39 -6.53 -34.98
CA PRO A 114 16.96 -6.77 -34.82
C PRO A 114 16.23 -5.43 -34.75
N GLY A 115 15.10 -5.34 -35.45
CA GLY A 115 14.19 -4.19 -35.39
C GLY A 115 13.59 -4.00 -33.99
N PRO A 116 12.95 -2.85 -33.72
CA PRO A 116 12.33 -2.58 -32.43
C PRO A 116 11.25 -3.63 -32.10
N PRO A 117 11.11 -4.05 -30.83
CA PRO A 117 10.12 -5.02 -30.43
C PRO A 117 8.69 -4.49 -30.68
N PRO A 118 7.71 -5.37 -30.90
CA PRO A 118 6.32 -4.97 -31.08
C PRO A 118 5.79 -4.26 -29.81
N PRO A 119 4.79 -3.37 -29.95
CA PRO A 119 4.19 -2.68 -28.81
C PRO A 119 3.54 -3.66 -27.83
N CYS A 120 3.66 -3.38 -26.54
CA CYS A 120 3.06 -4.14 -25.46
C CYS A 120 1.53 -4.24 -25.65
N PRO A 121 0.94 -5.45 -25.65
CA PRO A 121 -0.52 -5.60 -25.72
C PRO A 121 -1.19 -5.05 -24.46
N PRO A 122 -2.46 -4.59 -24.53
CA PRO A 122 -3.16 -4.03 -23.38
C PRO A 122 -3.25 -5.05 -22.24
N THR A 123 -2.94 -4.61 -21.02
CA THR A 123 -2.99 -5.44 -19.81
C THR A 123 -4.38 -6.05 -19.64
N PRO A 124 -4.52 -7.39 -19.52
CA PRO A 124 -5.82 -8.01 -19.30
C PRO A 124 -6.42 -7.53 -17.97
N PRO A 125 -7.76 -7.39 -17.87
CA PRO A 125 -8.41 -6.93 -16.65
C PRO A 125 -8.05 -7.83 -15.47
N ARG A 126 -7.73 -7.22 -14.32
CA ARG A 126 -7.38 -7.94 -13.08
C ARG A 126 -8.54 -8.85 -12.66
N THR A 127 -8.49 -10.14 -12.98
CA THR A 127 -9.40 -11.12 -12.38
C THR A 127 -8.98 -11.35 -10.93
N ARG A 128 -9.64 -10.67 -9.99
CA ARG A 128 -9.50 -11.01 -8.57
C ARG A 128 -10.10 -12.40 -8.39
N ARG A 129 -9.28 -13.45 -8.21
CA ARG A 129 -9.76 -14.66 -7.54
C ARG A 129 -10.26 -14.20 -6.17
N ARG A 130 -11.58 -14.15 -5.98
CA ARG A 130 -12.19 -13.96 -4.66
C ARG A 130 -11.78 -15.16 -3.80
N ARG A 131 -10.67 -15.07 -3.06
CA ARG A 131 -10.61 -15.79 -1.79
C ARG A 131 -11.72 -15.18 -0.91
N GLY A 132 -12.54 -16.04 -0.32
CA GLY A 132 -13.89 -15.74 0.17
C GLY A 132 -14.02 -14.47 1.00
N ARG A 133 -15.15 -13.79 0.85
CA ARG A 133 -15.59 -12.70 1.74
C ARG A 133 -15.88 -13.32 3.12
N PRO A 134 -15.24 -12.90 4.22
CA PRO A 134 -15.69 -13.31 5.55
C PRO A 134 -17.12 -12.78 5.79
N PRO A 135 -17.98 -13.53 6.49
CA PRO A 135 -19.37 -13.14 6.69
C PRO A 135 -19.47 -11.82 7.46
N ASP A 136 -20.48 -11.04 7.07
CA ASP A 136 -20.79 -9.72 7.56
C ASP A 136 -21.03 -9.76 9.08
N ARG A 137 -20.05 -9.29 9.89
CA ARG A 137 -20.27 -9.06 11.31
C ARG A 137 -21.13 -7.81 11.45
N ARG A 138 -22.45 -8.00 11.39
CA ARG A 138 -23.41 -7.03 11.94
C ARG A 138 -22.93 -6.66 13.35
N ALA A 139 -22.88 -5.36 13.60
CA ALA A 139 -22.40 -4.76 14.84
C ALA A 139 -22.91 -5.50 16.08
N ALA A 140 -22.00 -6.10 16.84
CA ALA A 140 -22.28 -6.44 18.23
C ALA A 140 -22.39 -5.12 19.02
N PRO A 141 -23.35 -4.99 19.95
CA PRO A 141 -23.47 -3.80 20.78
C PRO A 141 -22.18 -3.62 21.60
N ARG A 142 -21.66 -2.39 21.64
CA ARG A 142 -20.54 -2.00 22.50
C ARG A 142 -21.03 -1.98 23.94
N GLU A 143 -20.41 -2.75 24.83
CA GLU A 143 -20.57 -2.53 26.27
C GLU A 143 -19.88 -1.21 26.66
N PRO A 144 -20.45 -0.43 27.59
CA PRO A 144 -19.83 0.80 28.07
C PRO A 144 -18.62 0.50 28.96
N ASP A 145 -17.54 1.25 28.71
CA ASP A 145 -16.30 1.26 29.48
C ASP A 145 -16.56 1.75 30.92
N PRO A 146 -16.15 1.01 31.97
CA PRO A 146 -16.40 1.38 33.37
C PRO A 146 -15.52 2.52 33.91
N ALA A 147 -14.64 3.14 33.11
CA ALA A 147 -13.61 4.05 33.59
C ALA A 147 -13.90 5.56 33.47
N LEU A 148 -15.16 6.02 33.54
CA LEU A 148 -15.46 7.46 33.67
C LEU A 148 -16.44 7.72 34.82
N GLY A 149 -15.85 7.98 35.98
CA GLY A 149 -16.52 8.48 37.18
C GLY A 149 -17.08 9.88 36.98
N ARG A 150 -18.20 10.13 37.68
CA ARG A 150 -18.87 11.42 37.83
C ARG A 150 -17.93 12.48 38.41
N ASP A 151 -17.99 13.71 37.90
CA ASP A 151 -18.49 14.83 38.71
C ASP A 151 -18.72 16.14 37.93
N GLN A 152 -19.93 16.65 38.16
CA GLN A 152 -20.38 18.05 38.36
C GLN A 152 -20.34 19.16 37.29
N ALA A 153 -21.52 19.81 37.26
CA ALA A 153 -21.80 21.25 37.23
C ALA A 153 -22.29 21.86 35.91
N GLY A 154 -23.39 22.59 36.04
CA GLY A 154 -24.13 23.23 34.94
C GLY A 154 -23.55 24.57 34.51
N GLY A 155 -24.12 25.11 33.44
CA GLY A 155 -23.76 26.41 32.88
C GLY A 155 -24.56 26.68 31.61
N GLU A 156 -25.08 27.90 31.51
CA GLU A 156 -26.20 28.32 30.67
C GLU A 156 -25.95 28.37 29.16
N ALA A 157 -27.07 28.50 28.44
CA ALA A 157 -27.19 28.66 27.01
C ALA A 157 -26.48 29.90 26.44
N GLY A 158 -25.82 29.72 25.30
CA GLY A 158 -25.31 30.80 24.44
C GLY A 158 -25.34 30.36 22.98
N ALA A 159 -26.20 31.02 22.21
CA ALA A 159 -26.47 30.73 20.80
C ALA A 159 -25.26 30.96 19.88
N LEU A 160 -25.01 30.03 18.96
CA LEU A 160 -24.32 30.29 17.69
C LEU A 160 -25.06 29.53 16.58
N GLY A 161 -25.47 30.28 15.54
CA GLY A 161 -26.29 29.80 14.43
C GLY A 161 -25.60 28.80 13.49
N PRO A 162 -26.31 28.32 12.45
CA PRO A 162 -25.82 27.25 11.60
C PRO A 162 -24.73 27.77 10.66
N PHE A 163 -23.57 27.11 10.64
CA PHE A 163 -22.58 27.29 9.60
C PHE A 163 -23.09 26.58 8.34
N GLU A 164 -23.66 27.34 7.41
CA GLU A 164 -24.05 26.87 6.10
C GLU A 164 -22.80 26.40 5.31
N GLY A 165 -22.80 25.11 4.99
CA GLY A 165 -22.57 24.59 3.65
C GLY A 165 -21.38 25.11 2.83
N VAL A 166 -20.22 24.49 3.01
CA VAL A 166 -19.36 24.08 1.89
C VAL A 166 -18.90 22.65 2.17
N PRO A 167 -19.37 21.62 1.45
CA PRO A 167 -18.76 20.30 1.55
C PRO A 167 -17.33 20.39 0.96
N PRO A 168 -16.31 19.77 1.57
CA PRO A 168 -15.02 19.65 0.91
C PRO A 168 -15.24 18.92 -0.43
N ALA A 169 -14.71 19.50 -1.50
CA ALA A 169 -14.74 18.88 -2.82
C ALA A 169 -14.28 17.42 -2.68
N SER A 170 -15.13 16.49 -3.09
CA SER A 170 -14.72 15.09 -3.15
C SER A 170 -13.52 15.00 -4.08
N PRO A 171 -12.41 14.40 -3.67
CA PRO A 171 -11.27 14.31 -4.56
C PRO A 171 -11.60 13.45 -5.79
N PRO A 172 -10.96 13.71 -6.95
CA PRO A 172 -11.31 13.13 -8.24
C PRO A 172 -11.21 11.60 -8.32
N TRP A 173 -10.60 10.93 -7.34
CA TRP A 173 -10.33 9.49 -7.34
C TRP A 173 -11.32 8.63 -6.53
N ARG A 174 -12.58 9.06 -6.35
CA ARG A 174 -13.63 8.13 -5.89
C ARG A 174 -13.70 6.95 -6.86
N TRP A 175 -13.14 5.81 -6.46
CA TRP A 175 -13.36 4.54 -7.14
C TRP A 175 -14.87 4.31 -7.25
N PRO A 176 -15.45 4.16 -8.46
CA PRO A 176 -16.86 3.84 -8.56
C PRO A 176 -17.11 2.57 -7.76
N ARG A 177 -18.02 2.63 -6.79
CA ARG A 177 -18.62 1.43 -6.22
C ARG A 177 -19.31 0.73 -7.39
N ARG A 178 -18.68 -0.33 -7.88
CA ARG A 178 -19.23 -1.12 -9.00
C ARG A 178 -20.62 -1.64 -8.60
N PRO A 179 -21.60 -1.64 -9.51
CA PRO A 179 -22.87 -2.34 -9.30
C PRO A 179 -22.66 -3.83 -9.04
#